data_AF-A0A534B9U7-F1
#
_entry.id   AF-A0A534B9U7-F1
#
_cell.length_a   1.000
_cell.length_b   1.000
_cell.length_c   1.000
_cell.angle_alpha   90.00
_cell.angle_beta   90.00
_cell.angle_gamma   90.00
#
_symmetry.space_group_name_H-M   'P 1'
#
loop_
_entity.id
_entity.type
_entity.pdbx_description
1 polymer ?
#
loop_
_entity_poly.entity_id
_entity_poly.type
_entity_poly.pdbx_seq_one_letter_code
_entity_poly.pdbx_strand_id
1 'polypeptide(L)'
;MVTTPSSNGLERLERVRASLSRAQTRARRELIIFGIAFGCGLFLMPILIWMVGNRMLGPYTHGQNLHAGPFALLGDFLLGLFHGSLVFWVVALGPALLLLIVRVLYALIRALPAIRSGL
;
A
#
# COMPACT_ATOMS: atom_id res chain seq x y z
N MET A 1 47.83 22.76 -25.44
CA MET A 1 46.43 23.18 -25.66
C MET A 1 45.56 22.17 -24.93
N VAL A 2 45.25 22.42 -23.66
CA VAL A 2 44.48 21.49 -22.80
C VAL A 2 43.01 21.67 -23.12
N THR A 3 42.38 20.66 -23.72
CA THR A 3 40.92 20.65 -23.92
C THR A 3 40.26 20.38 -22.58
N THR A 4 39.65 21.41 -21.98
CA THR A 4 38.76 21.21 -20.84
C THR A 4 37.57 20.35 -21.30
N PRO A 5 37.20 19.28 -20.56
CA PRO A 5 36.00 18.52 -20.87
C PRO A 5 34.77 19.45 -20.80
N SER A 6 33.86 19.31 -21.77
CA SER A 6 32.64 20.11 -21.92
C SER A 6 31.81 20.19 -20.62
N SER A 7 31.73 21.38 -20.03
CA SER A 7 30.95 21.69 -18.81
C SER A 7 29.47 21.29 -18.94
N ASN A 8 28.91 21.39 -20.14
CA ASN A 8 27.51 21.07 -20.44
C ASN A 8 27.16 19.60 -20.18
N GLY A 9 28.12 18.68 -20.34
CA GLY A 9 27.91 17.26 -20.07
C GLY A 9 27.76 16.97 -18.58
N LEU A 10 28.60 17.59 -17.76
CA LEU A 10 28.59 17.43 -16.30
C LEU A 10 27.29 18.00 -15.69
N GLU A 11 26.87 19.19 -16.13
CA GLU A 11 25.60 19.78 -15.66
C GLU A 11 24.36 18.94 -16.02
N ARG A 12 24.40 18.24 -17.15
CA ARG A 12 23.31 17.33 -17.55
C ARG A 12 23.27 16.10 -16.65
N LEU A 13 24.42 15.53 -16.32
CA LEU A 13 24.53 14.39 -15.41
C LEU A 13 24.09 14.75 -13.98
N GLU A 14 24.46 15.94 -13.49
CA GLU A 14 24.03 16.43 -12.19
C GLU A 14 22.51 16.63 -12.12
N ARG A 15 21.90 17.20 -13.17
CA ARG A 15 20.44 17.34 -13.26
C ARG A 15 19.73 15.99 -13.30
N VAL A 16 20.23 15.04 -14.08
CA VAL A 16 19.67 13.68 -14.13
C VAL A 16 19.80 13.01 -12.77
N ARG A 17 20.98 13.05 -12.14
CA ARG A 17 21.22 12.51 -10.80
C ARG A 17 20.28 13.13 -9.75
N ALA A 18 20.11 14.45 -9.78
CA ALA A 18 19.19 15.16 -8.88
C ALA A 18 17.72 14.78 -9.12
N SER A 19 17.33 14.54 -10.37
CA SER A 19 15.97 14.07 -10.70
C SER A 19 15.73 12.63 -10.22
N LEU A 20 16.71 11.75 -10.43
CA LEU A 20 16.65 10.35 -10.01
C LEU A 20 16.64 10.22 -8.48
N SER A 21 17.46 11.01 -7.76
CA SER A 21 17.45 10.99 -6.30
C SER A 21 16.09 11.43 -5.74
N ARG A 22 15.49 12.50 -6.30
CA ARG A 22 14.14 12.95 -5.93
C ARG A 22 13.08 11.88 -6.21
N ALA A 23 13.14 11.26 -7.40
CA ALA A 23 12.23 10.17 -7.76
C ALA A 23 12.38 8.96 -6.83
N GLN A 24 13.61 8.60 -6.47
CA GLN A 24 13.92 7.51 -5.54
C GLN A 24 13.40 7.79 -4.13
N THR A 25 13.60 9.01 -3.60
CA THR A 25 13.05 9.40 -2.29
C THR A 25 11.52 9.33 -2.28
N ARG A 26 10.88 9.75 -3.38
CA ARG A 26 9.42 9.66 -3.55
C ARG A 26 8.96 8.21 -3.59
N ALA A 27 9.58 7.36 -4.41
CA ALA A 27 9.25 5.94 -4.51
C ALA A 27 9.41 5.22 -3.16
N ARG A 28 10.49 5.50 -2.42
CA ARG A 28 10.70 4.93 -1.08
C ARG A 28 9.59 5.31 -0.11
N ARG A 29 9.19 6.58 -0.08
CA ARG A 29 8.08 7.04 0.77
C ARG A 29 6.76 6.35 0.39
N GLU A 30 6.52 6.16 -0.90
CA GLU A 30 5.32 5.46 -1.39
C GLU A 30 5.32 3.99 -0.99
N LEU A 31 6.46 3.31 -1.13
CA LEU A 31 6.62 1.92 -0.72
C LEU A 31 6.39 1.76 0.79
N ILE A 32 6.87 2.70 1.62
CA ILE A 32 6.61 2.70 3.06
C ILE A 32 5.11 2.86 3.34
N ILE A 33 4.43 3.78 2.68
CA ILE A 33 2.98 4.00 2.88
C ILE A 33 2.19 2.75 2.48
N PHE A 34 2.49 2.16 1.32
CA PHE A 34 1.83 0.94 0.87
C PHE A 34 2.15 -0.25 1.75
N GLY A 35 3.40 -0.38 2.20
CA GLY A 35 3.81 -1.42 3.14
C GLY A 35 3.06 -1.31 4.48
N ILE A 36 2.92 -0.10 5.02
CA ILE A 36 2.13 0.14 6.23
C ILE A 36 0.66 -0.21 6.00
N ALA A 37 0.05 0.26 4.91
CA ALA A 37 -1.35 -0.02 4.61
C ALA A 37 -1.61 -1.52 4.40
N PHE A 38 -0.70 -2.22 3.73
CA PHE A 38 -0.74 -3.67 3.61
C PHE A 38 -0.59 -4.37 4.96
N GLY A 39 0.34 -3.90 5.82
CA GLY A 39 0.47 -4.39 7.19
C GLY A 39 -0.82 -4.19 8.00
N CYS A 40 -1.50 -3.05 7.85
CA CYS A 40 -2.82 -2.83 8.44
C CYS A 40 -3.85 -3.84 7.91
N GLY A 41 -3.85 -4.12 6.61
CA GLY A 41 -4.70 -5.17 6.02
C GLY A 41 -4.38 -6.58 6.55
N LEU A 42 -3.11 -6.86 6.82
CA LEU A 42 -2.66 -8.18 7.28
C LEU A 42 -2.96 -8.43 8.76
N PHE A 43 -2.82 -7.43 9.62
CA PHE A 43 -2.92 -7.59 11.08
C PHE A 43 -4.15 -6.92 11.68
N LEU A 44 -4.48 -5.70 11.23
CA LEU A 44 -5.56 -4.92 11.84
C LEU A 44 -6.93 -5.37 11.36
N MET A 45 -7.07 -5.67 10.06
CA MET A 45 -8.34 -6.15 9.49
C MET A 45 -8.85 -7.45 10.13
N PRO A 46 -8.06 -8.54 10.27
CA PRO A 46 -8.57 -9.74 10.93
C PRO A 46 -9.00 -9.48 12.38
N ILE A 47 -8.28 -8.64 13.12
CA ILE A 47 -8.68 -8.26 14.49
C ILE A 47 -10.01 -7.49 14.49
N LEU A 48 -10.19 -6.55 13.56
CA LEU A 48 -11.44 -5.80 13.43
C LEU A 48 -12.61 -6.70 13.01
N ILE A 49 -12.38 -7.62 12.07
CA ILE A 49 -13.36 -8.61 11.62
C ILE A 49 -13.76 -9.50 12.80
N TRP A 50 -12.80 -9.97 13.59
CA TRP A 50 -13.07 -10.73 14.80
C TRP A 50 -13.90 -9.91 15.78
N MET A 51 -13.52 -8.67 16.06
CA MET A 51 -14.22 -7.83 17.05
C MET A 51 -15.68 -7.58 16.65
N VAL A 52 -15.93 -7.23 15.38
CA VAL A 52 -17.28 -6.98 14.87
C VAL A 52 -18.08 -8.29 14.80
N GLY A 53 -17.48 -9.36 14.26
CA GLY A 53 -18.09 -10.67 14.19
C GLY A 53 -18.46 -11.22 15.57
N ASN A 54 -17.56 -11.12 16.53
CA ASN A 54 -17.79 -11.59 17.90
C ASN A 54 -18.92 -10.84 18.60
N ARG A 55 -19.09 -9.54 18.31
CA ARG A 55 -20.19 -8.73 18.86
C ARG A 55 -21.53 -8.98 18.17
N MET A 56 -21.53 -9.21 16.87
CA MET A 56 -22.76 -9.30 16.06
C MET A 56 -23.28 -10.73 15.90
N LEU A 57 -22.37 -11.70 15.80
CA LEU A 57 -22.66 -13.11 15.50
C LEU A 57 -22.44 -14.02 16.71
N GLY A 58 -21.92 -13.47 17.82
CA GLY A 58 -21.54 -14.22 19.00
C GLY A 58 -20.11 -14.79 18.93
N PRO A 59 -19.70 -15.56 19.95
CA PRO A 59 -18.32 -16.01 20.10
C PRO A 59 -17.80 -16.78 18.90
N TYR A 60 -16.60 -16.43 18.42
CA TYR A 60 -15.94 -17.17 17.35
C TYR A 60 -15.43 -18.53 17.86
N THR A 61 -16.16 -19.60 17.58
CA THR A 61 -15.80 -20.98 17.95
C THR A 61 -15.40 -21.78 16.71
N HIS A 62 -14.14 -21.68 16.27
CA HIS A 62 -13.63 -22.54 15.20
C HIS A 62 -13.23 -23.90 15.77
N GLY A 63 -13.97 -24.95 15.39
CA GLY A 63 -13.63 -26.36 15.60
C GLY A 63 -13.22 -26.71 17.03
N GLN A 64 -14.14 -26.66 17.99
CA GLN A 64 -13.96 -27.14 19.38
C GLN A 64 -12.76 -26.58 20.17
N ASN A 65 -12.05 -25.56 19.69
CA ASN A 65 -10.87 -25.02 20.36
C ASN A 65 -11.27 -24.13 21.56
N LEU A 66 -10.64 -24.38 22.70
CA LEU A 66 -10.77 -23.59 23.94
C LEU A 66 -10.17 -22.17 23.83
N HIS A 67 -9.53 -21.84 22.70
CA HIS A 67 -8.91 -20.56 22.40
C HIS A 67 -9.76 -19.72 21.42
N ALA A 68 -11.02 -19.47 21.79
CA ALA A 68 -11.88 -18.52 21.08
C ALA A 68 -11.37 -17.08 21.29
N GLY A 69 -10.60 -16.56 20.34
CA GLY A 69 -9.99 -15.24 20.47
C GLY A 69 -9.48 -14.64 19.16
N PRO A 70 -9.04 -13.38 19.17
CA PRO A 70 -8.63 -12.67 17.96
C PRO A 70 -7.45 -13.32 17.25
N PHE A 71 -6.56 -13.98 18.01
CA PHE A 71 -5.39 -14.68 17.47
C PHE A 71 -5.74 -15.97 16.73
N ALA A 72 -6.84 -16.63 17.09
CA ALA A 72 -7.32 -17.81 16.35
C ALA A 72 -7.75 -17.40 14.93
N LEU A 73 -8.59 -16.36 14.84
CA LEU A 73 -9.02 -15.83 13.54
C LEU A 73 -7.83 -15.27 12.73
N LEU A 74 -6.86 -14.62 13.38
CA LEU A 74 -5.63 -14.19 12.70
C LEU A 74 -4.84 -15.38 12.14
N GLY A 75 -4.72 -16.48 12.89
CA GLY A 75 -4.08 -17.71 12.43
C GLY A 75 -4.77 -18.29 11.21
N ASP A 76 -6.10 -18.42 11.25
CA ASP A 76 -6.92 -18.89 10.14
C ASP A 76 -6.81 -17.99 8.91
N PHE A 77 -6.75 -16.67 9.13
CA PHE A 77 -6.57 -15.68 8.08
C PHE A 77 -5.21 -15.84 7.38
N LEU A 78 -4.12 -15.92 8.14
CA LEU A 78 -2.77 -16.12 7.59
C LEU A 78 -2.64 -17.48 6.89
N LEU A 79 -3.25 -18.52 7.44
CA LEU A 79 -3.33 -19.83 6.81
C LEU A 79 -4.08 -19.75 5.48
N GLY A 80 -5.20 -19.03 5.44
CA GLY A 80 -5.97 -18.79 4.21
C GLY A 80 -5.19 -18.02 3.14
N LEU A 81 -4.38 -17.03 3.55
CA LEU A 81 -3.45 -16.34 2.66
C LEU A 81 -2.38 -17.30 2.10
N PHE A 82 -1.81 -18.15 2.95
CA PHE A 82 -0.80 -19.15 2.55
C PHE A 82 -1.36 -20.18 1.56
N HIS A 83 -2.62 -20.58 1.73
CA HIS A 83 -3.34 -21.43 0.77
C HIS A 83 -3.72 -20.70 -0.54
N GLY A 84 -3.38 -19.41 -0.67
CA GLY A 84 -3.63 -18.65 -1.89
C GLY A 84 -5.10 -18.25 -2.10
N SER A 85 -5.93 -18.28 -1.06
CA SER A 85 -7.33 -17.91 -1.22
C SER A 85 -7.48 -16.42 -1.49
N LEU A 86 -8.11 -16.11 -2.63
CA LEU A 86 -8.31 -14.75 -3.13
C LEU A 86 -9.07 -13.87 -2.14
N VAL A 87 -10.01 -14.43 -1.38
CA VAL A 87 -10.83 -13.66 -0.43
C VAL A 87 -9.95 -13.04 0.65
N PHE A 88 -9.00 -13.79 1.21
CA PHE A 88 -8.08 -13.27 2.23
C PHE A 88 -7.09 -12.27 1.66
N TRP A 89 -6.63 -12.48 0.42
CA TRP A 89 -5.79 -11.52 -0.29
C TRP A 89 -6.50 -10.19 -0.56
N VAL A 90 -7.78 -10.22 -0.94
CA VAL A 90 -8.58 -9.00 -1.13
C VAL A 90 -8.70 -8.22 0.17
N VAL A 91 -8.91 -8.88 1.31
CA VAL A 91 -8.96 -8.22 2.61
C VAL A 91 -7.60 -7.63 3.00
N ALA A 92 -6.51 -8.38 2.80
CA ALA A 92 -5.15 -7.92 3.12
C ALA A 92 -4.69 -6.76 2.23
N LEU A 93 -5.02 -6.78 0.94
CA LEU A 93 -4.67 -5.73 -0.02
C LEU A 93 -5.65 -4.55 0.00
N GLY A 94 -6.85 -4.73 0.57
CA GLY A 94 -7.93 -3.76 0.55
C GLY A 94 -7.50 -2.34 0.95
N PRO A 95 -6.85 -2.13 2.11
CA PRO A 95 -6.42 -0.81 2.52
C PRO A 95 -5.40 -0.17 1.57
N ALA A 96 -4.44 -0.95 1.06
CA ALA A 96 -3.44 -0.46 0.11
C ALA A 96 -4.10 -0.09 -1.24
N LEU A 97 -5.03 -0.92 -1.72
CA LEU A 97 -5.78 -0.67 -2.95
C LEU A 97 -6.67 0.57 -2.83
N LEU A 98 -7.32 0.76 -1.68
CA LEU A 98 -8.13 1.95 -1.40
C LEU A 98 -7.28 3.22 -1.48
N LEU A 99 -6.08 3.22 -0.89
CA LEU A 99 -5.16 4.36 -0.98
C LEU A 99 -4.72 4.64 -2.41
N LEU A 100 -4.47 3.60 -3.22
CA LEU A 100 -4.16 3.77 -4.65
C LEU A 100 -5.31 4.47 -5.38
N ILE A 101 -6.54 3.97 -5.19
CA ILE A 101 -7.73 4.51 -5.85
C ILE A 101 -7.94 5.97 -5.46
N VAL A 102 -7.93 6.30 -4.17
CA VAL A 102 -8.08 7.68 -3.68
C VAL A 102 -7.03 8.60 -4.29
N ARG A 103 -5.79 8.12 -4.41
CA ARG A 103 -4.69 8.91 -4.97
C ARG A 103 -4.83 9.14 -6.47
N VAL A 104 -5.24 8.13 -7.23
CA VAL A 104 -5.51 8.25 -8.66
C VAL A 104 -6.65 9.22 -8.90
N LEU A 105 -7.75 9.10 -8.15
CA LEU A 105 -8.88 10.03 -8.22
C LEU A 105 -8.45 11.46 -7.89
N TYR A 106 -7.67 11.64 -6.83
CA TYR A 106 -7.16 12.96 -6.45
C TYR A 106 -6.25 13.58 -7.53
N ALA A 107 -5.38 12.78 -8.14
CA ALA A 107 -4.53 13.23 -9.23
C ALA A 107 -5.36 13.61 -10.47
N LEU A 108 -6.39 12.83 -10.79
CA LEU A 108 -7.29 13.10 -11.91
C LEU A 108 -8.07 14.40 -11.71
N ILE A 109 -8.63 14.61 -10.51
CA ILE A 109 -9.35 15.84 -10.12
C ILE A 109 -8.42 17.07 -10.24
N ARG A 110 -7.14 16.93 -9.89
CA ARG A 110 -6.17 18.02 -10.02
C ARG A 110 -5.68 18.27 -11.44
N ALA A 111 -5.72 17.27 -12.32
CA ALA A 111 -5.35 17.40 -13.72
C ALA A 111 -6.45 18.03 -14.59
N LEU A 112 -7.72 17.89 -14.17
CA LEU A 112 -8.89 18.41 -14.88
C LEU A 112 -8.86 19.93 -15.17
N PRO A 113 -8.46 20.82 -14.24
CA PRO A 113 -8.35 22.26 -14.51
C PRO A 113 -7.29 22.61 -15.56
N ALA A 114 -6.16 21.90 -15.58
CA ALA A 114 -5.05 22.16 -16.51
C ALA A 114 -5.40 21.77 -17.96
N ILE A 115 -6.25 20.76 -18.14
CA ILE A 115 -6.76 20.33 -19.46
C ILE A 115 -7.75 21.36 -20.01
N ARG A 116 -8.57 21.98 -19.15
CA ARG A 116 -9.61 22.94 -19.56
C ARG A 116 -9.06 24.29 -20.03
N SER A 117 -7.87 24.70 -19.57
CA SER A 117 -7.23 25.98 -19.94
C SER A 117 -6.37 25.91 -21.22
N GLY A 118 -6.24 24.73 -21.83
CA GLY A 118 -5.49 24.52 -23.08
C GLY A 118 -6.37 24.33 -24.33
N LEU A 119 -7.69 24.50 -24.18
CA LEU A 119 -8.71 24.54 -25.24
C LEU A 119 -9.22 25.97 -25.37
#